data_AF-A0A7C3DXA0-F1
#
_entry.id   AF-A0A7C3DXA0-F1
#
_cell.length_a   1.000
_cell.length_b   1.000
_cell.length_c   1.000
_cell.angle_alpha   90.00
_cell.angle_beta   90.00
_cell.angle_gamma   90.00
#
_symmetry.space_group_name_H-M   'P 1'
#
loop_
_entity.id
_entity.type
_entity.pdbx_description
1 polymer ?
#
loop_
_entity_poly.entity_id
_entity_poly.type
_entity_poly.pdbx_seq_one_letter_code
_entity_poly.pdbx_strand_id
1 'polypeptide(L)'
;MFRLYNWNLRFSDGSYRYYGFIQYYNSRKNKVLTWELTDQSDSIPDPENQMLTHKQWWGSLYYLILPYKDKKQTQYILLGWDGNSNFTNKKIVEHLSFTSQGEPRFGKSVFLYDNKLLKRFIIEYSIRVSVALIYDPKADAIVWDHLAPDNSAKTGDPYYYGPDASYDGFKFNGKKWVYIPDIYVTNPNPPKNKAGKPVFEK
;
A
#
# COMPACT_ATOMS: atom_id res chain seq x y z
N MET A 1 -15.99 3.64 -11.69
CA MET A 1 -15.18 2.40 -11.70
C MET A 1 -13.87 2.70 -12.38
N PHE A 2 -12.77 2.10 -11.92
CA PHE A 2 -11.46 2.26 -12.57
C PHE A 2 -10.75 0.91 -12.69
N ARG A 3 -9.75 0.85 -13.56
CA ARG A 3 -8.80 -0.25 -13.67
C ARG A 3 -7.40 0.30 -13.55
N LEU A 4 -6.52 -0.47 -12.92
CA LEU A 4 -5.10 -0.19 -12.79
C LEU A 4 -4.34 -1.33 -13.47
N TYR A 5 -3.50 -0.96 -14.43
CA TYR A 5 -2.53 -1.86 -15.05
C TYR A 5 -1.17 -1.42 -14.55
N ASN A 6 -0.42 -2.30 -13.89
CA ASN A 6 0.78 -1.91 -13.18
C ASN A 6 1.77 -3.08 -13.14
N TRP A 7 3.04 -2.78 -13.39
CA TRP A 7 4.15 -3.72 -13.38
C TRP A 7 5.45 -3.00 -13.00
N ASN A 8 6.49 -3.77 -12.70
CA ASN A 8 7.81 -3.26 -12.36
C ASN A 8 8.90 -3.98 -13.16
N LEU A 9 10.02 -3.29 -13.35
CA LEU A 9 11.25 -3.85 -13.86
C LEU A 9 12.35 -3.67 -12.82
N ARG A 10 13.13 -4.72 -12.58
CA ARG A 10 14.35 -4.65 -11.77
C ARG A 10 15.54 -4.47 -12.71
N PHE A 11 16.39 -3.49 -12.43
CA PHE A 11 17.60 -3.21 -13.19
C PHE A 11 18.81 -3.92 -12.58
N SER A 12 19.89 -4.02 -13.35
CA SER A 12 21.13 -4.69 -12.94
C SER A 12 21.84 -4.01 -11.78
N ASP A 13 21.61 -2.71 -11.58
CA ASP A 13 22.13 -1.95 -10.42
C ASP A 13 21.32 -2.21 -9.14
N GLY A 14 20.24 -2.99 -9.23
CA GLY A 14 19.33 -3.30 -8.12
C GLY A 14 18.21 -2.31 -7.92
N SER A 15 18.16 -1.22 -8.70
CA SER A 15 17.05 -0.29 -8.69
C SER A 15 15.80 -0.92 -9.34
N TYR A 16 14.65 -0.33 -9.01
CA TYR A 16 13.37 -0.71 -9.57
C TYR A 16 12.77 0.48 -10.32
N ARG A 17 12.11 0.21 -11.45
CA ARG A 17 11.20 1.17 -12.09
C ARG A 17 9.82 0.58 -12.19
N TYR A 18 8.84 1.43 -11.98
CA TYR A 18 7.45 1.09 -12.03
C TYR A 18 6.78 1.74 -13.22
N TYR A 19 5.79 1.05 -13.74
CA TYR A 19 4.99 1.54 -14.86
C TYR A 19 3.54 1.25 -14.58
N GLY A 20 2.68 2.06 -15.16
CA GLY A 20 1.26 1.74 -15.13
C GLY A 20 0.37 2.71 -15.87
N PHE A 21 -0.86 2.27 -16.04
CA PHE A 21 -1.95 3.07 -16.57
C PHE A 21 -3.17 2.94 -15.67
N ILE A 22 -3.85 4.06 -15.44
CA ILE A 22 -5.18 4.08 -14.83
C ILE A 22 -6.20 4.39 -15.91
N GLN A 23 -7.16 3.48 -16.08
CA GLN A 23 -8.36 3.73 -16.86
C GLN A 23 -9.52 4.06 -15.91
N TYR A 24 -10.11 5.25 -16.06
CA TYR A 24 -11.19 5.73 -15.22
C TYR A 24 -12.41 6.10 -16.06
N TYR A 25 -13.56 5.50 -15.75
CA TYR A 25 -14.82 5.93 -16.34
C TYR A 25 -15.36 7.17 -15.62
N ASN A 26 -15.32 8.32 -16.30
CA ASN A 26 -15.89 9.57 -15.82
C ASN A 26 -17.36 9.66 -16.23
N SER A 27 -18.25 9.41 -15.28
CA SER A 27 -19.70 9.41 -15.52
C SER A 27 -20.24 10.78 -15.93
N ARG A 28 -19.65 11.90 -15.46
CA ARG A 28 -20.09 13.26 -15.82
C ARG A 28 -19.83 13.59 -17.29
N LYS A 29 -18.73 13.07 -17.84
CA LYS A 29 -18.34 13.25 -19.24
C LYS A 29 -18.82 12.09 -20.13
N ASN A 30 -19.36 11.03 -19.54
CA ASN A 30 -19.67 9.76 -20.19
C ASN A 30 -18.52 9.21 -21.04
N LYS A 31 -17.29 9.24 -20.51
CA LYS A 31 -16.07 8.83 -21.25
C LYS A 31 -15.12 8.06 -20.34
N VAL A 32 -14.39 7.13 -20.94
CA VAL A 32 -13.23 6.48 -20.31
C VAL A 32 -12.01 7.37 -20.55
N LEU A 33 -11.31 7.71 -19.48
CA LEU A 33 -10.06 8.47 -19.50
C LEU A 33 -8.93 7.52 -19.14
N THR A 34 -7.81 7.60 -19.86
CA THR A 34 -6.61 6.83 -19.59
C THR A 34 -5.50 7.77 -19.15
N TRP A 35 -4.85 7.44 -18.04
CA TRP A 35 -3.75 8.21 -17.45
C TRP A 35 -2.53 7.32 -17.32
N GLU A 36 -1.45 7.69 -17.99
CA GLU A 36 -0.14 7.07 -17.75
C GLU A 36 0.42 7.50 -16.40
N LEU A 37 0.99 6.55 -15.67
CA LEU A 37 1.68 6.79 -14.42
C LEU A 37 3.19 6.92 -14.69
N THR A 38 3.71 8.13 -14.49
CA THR A 38 5.14 8.43 -14.60
C THR A 38 5.78 8.28 -13.23
N ASP A 39 6.61 7.24 -13.11
CA ASP A 39 7.41 6.98 -11.92
C ASP A 39 8.42 8.11 -11.68
N GLN A 40 8.38 8.66 -10.48
CA GLN A 40 9.23 9.72 -9.96
C GLN A 40 9.75 9.36 -8.56
N SER A 41 9.81 8.07 -8.19
CA SER A 41 10.29 7.58 -6.89
C SER A 41 11.58 8.26 -6.42
N ASP A 42 12.56 8.40 -7.31
CA ASP A 42 13.90 8.88 -6.97
C ASP A 42 13.97 10.39 -6.75
N SER A 43 12.96 11.14 -7.23
CA SER A 43 12.95 12.60 -7.19
C SER A 43 12.00 13.17 -6.14
N ILE A 44 11.30 12.32 -5.39
CA ILE A 44 10.35 12.72 -4.35
C ILE A 44 11.03 12.61 -2.97
N PRO A 45 11.45 13.73 -2.35
CA PRO A 45 12.25 13.69 -1.12
C PRO A 45 11.45 13.31 0.13
N ASP A 46 10.14 13.61 0.15
CA ASP A 46 9.27 13.35 1.30
C ASP A 46 7.93 12.76 0.83
N PRO A 47 7.92 11.49 0.42
CA PRO A 47 6.74 10.87 -0.14
C PRO A 47 5.59 10.77 0.87
N GLU A 48 5.88 10.54 2.14
CA GLU A 48 4.87 10.36 3.19
C GLU A 48 4.01 11.60 3.41
N ASN A 49 4.52 12.79 3.06
CA ASN A 49 3.84 14.08 3.27
C ASN A 49 3.49 14.85 1.98
N GLN A 50 3.68 14.25 0.80
CA GLN A 50 3.35 14.88 -0.49
C GLN A 50 2.09 14.31 -1.16
N MET A 51 1.31 15.20 -1.76
CA MET A 51 0.22 14.83 -2.68
C MET A 51 0.82 14.68 -4.07
N LEU A 52 0.48 13.60 -4.76
CA LEU A 52 1.07 13.29 -6.06
C LEU A 52 0.02 13.19 -7.15
N THR A 53 0.46 13.43 -8.38
CA THR A 53 -0.34 13.25 -9.60
C THR A 53 0.13 12.02 -10.35
N HIS A 54 -0.57 11.65 -11.42
CA HIS A 54 -0.08 10.60 -12.31
C HIS A 54 1.30 10.90 -12.92
N LYS A 55 1.71 12.18 -13.03
CA LYS A 55 3.02 12.59 -13.58
C LYS A 55 4.14 12.58 -12.53
N GLN A 56 3.79 12.48 -11.26
CA GLN A 56 4.72 12.50 -10.13
C GLN A 56 4.46 11.27 -9.26
N TRP A 57 4.14 10.14 -9.89
CA TRP A 57 3.69 8.98 -9.16
C TRP A 57 4.87 8.35 -8.42
N TRP A 58 4.66 7.93 -7.16
CA TRP A 58 5.72 7.39 -6.32
C TRP A 58 6.31 6.08 -6.86
N GLY A 59 5.55 5.32 -7.66
CA GLY A 59 6.01 4.04 -8.19
C GLY A 59 5.89 2.91 -7.16
N SER A 60 5.02 1.94 -7.43
CA SER A 60 4.86 0.73 -6.61
C SER A 60 4.18 -0.37 -7.42
N LEU A 61 4.34 -1.62 -7.00
CA LEU A 61 3.55 -2.74 -7.49
C LEU A 61 2.33 -2.95 -6.58
N TYR A 62 1.15 -2.51 -7.02
CA TYR A 62 -0.09 -2.61 -6.27
C TYR A 62 -0.77 -3.97 -6.47
N TYR A 63 -1.06 -4.64 -5.36
CA TYR A 63 -1.71 -5.96 -5.36
C TYR A 63 -3.11 -5.95 -4.73
N LEU A 64 -3.49 -4.88 -4.02
CA LEU A 64 -4.84 -4.71 -3.50
C LEU A 64 -5.36 -3.29 -3.74
N ILE A 65 -6.63 -3.20 -4.13
CA ILE A 65 -7.39 -1.95 -4.23
C ILE A 65 -8.60 -2.08 -3.31
N LEU A 66 -8.60 -1.33 -2.21
CA LEU A 66 -9.65 -1.32 -1.22
C LEU A 66 -10.53 -0.06 -1.39
N PRO A 67 -11.77 -0.18 -1.91
CA PRO A 67 -12.68 0.95 -1.98
C PRO A 67 -13.24 1.28 -0.59
N TYR A 68 -13.36 2.57 -0.28
CA TYR A 68 -14.08 3.05 0.90
C TYR A 68 -14.88 4.31 0.57
N LYS A 69 -15.87 4.62 1.40
CA LYS A 69 -16.69 5.83 1.24
C LYS A 69 -16.23 6.91 2.20
N ASP A 70 -15.84 8.05 1.65
CA ASP A 70 -15.73 9.30 2.41
C ASP A 70 -16.91 10.19 1.99
N LYS A 71 -17.91 10.31 2.87
CA LYS A 71 -19.20 10.94 2.58
C LYS A 71 -19.86 10.31 1.35
N LYS A 72 -20.06 11.11 0.28
CA LYS A 72 -20.68 10.68 -0.98
C LYS A 72 -19.66 10.26 -2.05
N GLN A 73 -18.36 10.35 -1.77
CA GLN A 73 -17.31 10.05 -2.74
C GLN A 73 -16.69 8.69 -2.43
N THR A 74 -16.65 7.81 -3.43
CA THR A 74 -15.83 6.60 -3.35
C THR A 74 -14.38 6.99 -3.52
N GLN A 75 -13.55 6.58 -2.57
CA GLN A 75 -12.11 6.72 -2.58
C GLN A 75 -11.49 5.33 -2.46
N TYR A 76 -10.19 5.23 -2.66
CA TYR A 76 -9.49 3.95 -2.67
C TYR A 76 -8.24 4.02 -1.81
N ILE A 77 -7.93 2.90 -1.17
CA ILE A 77 -6.63 2.63 -0.61
C ILE A 77 -5.97 1.56 -1.47
N LEU A 78 -4.70 1.78 -1.79
CA LEU A 78 -3.87 0.86 -2.54
C LEU A 78 -2.85 0.26 -1.57
N LEU A 79 -2.72 -1.06 -1.60
CA LEU A 79 -1.60 -1.75 -0.94
C LEU A 79 -0.59 -2.13 -2.01
N GLY A 80 0.65 -1.67 -1.80
CA GLY A 80 1.75 -1.79 -2.74
C GLY A 80 2.98 -2.44 -2.12
N TRP A 81 3.81 -2.97 -3.01
CA TRP A 81 5.17 -3.39 -2.72
C TRP A 81 6.14 -2.60 -3.58
N ASP A 82 7.26 -2.19 -3.01
CA ASP A 82 8.36 -1.58 -3.71
C ASP A 82 9.66 -2.34 -3.38
N GLY A 83 10.38 -2.81 -4.39
CA GLY A 83 11.63 -3.51 -4.24
C GLY A 83 12.78 -2.65 -3.72
N ASN A 84 12.65 -1.33 -3.69
CA ASN A 84 13.56 -0.32 -3.13
C ASN A 84 15.04 -0.45 -3.52
N SER A 85 15.77 -1.42 -2.97
CA SER A 85 17.22 -1.59 -3.17
C SER A 85 17.65 -3.06 -3.15
N ASN A 86 18.97 -3.31 -3.24
CA ASN A 86 19.54 -4.65 -3.07
C ASN A 86 19.49 -5.17 -1.62
N PHE A 87 19.11 -4.33 -0.66
CA PHE A 87 19.20 -4.62 0.77
C PHE A 87 17.85 -4.64 1.48
N THR A 88 16.91 -3.84 1.00
CA THR A 88 15.63 -3.62 1.66
C THR A 88 14.50 -3.59 0.65
N ASN A 89 13.31 -3.94 1.10
CA ASN A 89 12.05 -3.78 0.39
C ASN A 89 11.16 -2.78 1.15
N LYS A 90 10.09 -2.32 0.51
CA LYS A 90 9.04 -1.49 1.12
C LYS A 90 7.65 -2.07 0.92
N LYS A 91 6.79 -1.89 1.93
CA LYS A 91 5.33 -2.00 1.83
C LYS A 91 4.73 -0.61 1.91
N ILE A 92 3.70 -0.37 1.11
CA ILE A 92 3.14 0.97 0.92
C ILE A 92 1.62 0.91 1.06
N VAL A 93 1.08 1.79 1.89
CA VAL A 93 -0.36 2.07 1.96
C VAL A 93 -0.58 3.48 1.42
N GLU A 94 -1.34 3.58 0.34
CA GLU A 94 -1.50 4.84 -0.38
C GLU A 94 -2.97 5.13 -0.67
N HIS A 95 -3.34 6.39 -0.57
CA HIS A 95 -4.64 6.87 -1.00
C HIS A 95 -4.69 7.16 -2.50
N LEU A 96 -5.78 6.76 -3.17
CA LEU A 96 -6.12 7.17 -4.53
C LEU A 96 -7.54 7.76 -4.59
N SER A 97 -7.68 8.86 -5.31
CA SER A 97 -8.96 9.47 -5.68
C SER A 97 -8.91 10.06 -7.08
N PHE A 98 -10.07 10.51 -7.58
CA PHE A 98 -10.17 11.14 -8.90
C PHE A 98 -10.79 12.53 -8.76
N THR A 99 -10.22 13.52 -9.47
CA THR A 99 -10.80 14.87 -9.56
C THR A 99 -12.13 14.84 -10.32
N SER A 100 -12.88 15.95 -10.31
CA SER A 100 -14.10 16.07 -11.13
C SER A 100 -13.82 15.96 -12.63
N GLN A 101 -12.62 16.34 -13.08
CA GLN A 101 -12.14 16.16 -14.45
C GLN A 101 -11.76 14.70 -14.75
N GLY A 102 -11.61 13.87 -13.72
CA GLY A 102 -11.29 12.45 -13.79
C GLY A 102 -9.80 12.11 -13.68
N GLU A 103 -8.97 13.07 -13.27
CA GLU A 103 -7.53 12.90 -13.09
C GLU A 103 -7.24 12.19 -11.76
N PRO A 104 -6.39 11.15 -11.72
CA PRO A 104 -6.02 10.48 -10.47
C PRO A 104 -5.15 11.39 -9.59
N ARG A 105 -5.43 11.37 -8.29
CA ARG A 105 -4.69 12.09 -7.26
C ARG A 105 -4.36 11.12 -6.13
N PHE A 106 -3.09 11.10 -5.76
CA PHE A 106 -2.56 10.23 -4.74
C PHE A 106 -2.22 11.01 -3.47
N GLY A 107 -2.29 10.33 -2.34
CA GLY A 107 -1.77 10.86 -1.09
C GLY A 107 -2.65 11.91 -0.43
N LYS A 108 -3.97 11.68 -0.29
CA LYS A 108 -4.76 12.50 0.63
C LYS A 108 -4.35 12.18 2.07
N SER A 109 -4.29 13.19 2.93
CA SER A 109 -3.93 13.07 4.35
C SER A 109 -5.03 12.33 5.15
N VAL A 110 -5.00 10.99 5.11
CA VAL A 110 -6.04 10.14 5.72
C VAL A 110 -5.48 9.12 6.71
N PHE A 111 -4.17 8.93 6.80
CA PHE A 111 -3.55 7.98 7.72
C PHE A 111 -3.10 8.69 8.99
N LEU A 112 -3.71 8.38 10.14
CA LEU A 112 -3.30 8.89 11.44
C LEU A 112 -2.45 7.83 12.13
N TYR A 113 -1.13 8.05 12.13
CA TYR A 113 -0.13 7.13 12.67
C TYR A 113 0.68 7.87 13.75
N ASP A 114 0.68 7.39 14.99
CA ASP A 114 1.38 8.02 16.12
C ASP A 114 1.19 9.54 16.22
N ASN A 115 -0.08 9.99 16.17
CA ASN A 115 -0.49 11.40 16.16
C ASN A 115 -0.03 12.23 14.95
N LYS A 116 0.63 11.62 13.97
CA LYS A 116 1.01 12.26 12.70
C LYS A 116 -0.01 11.91 11.62
N LEU A 117 -0.33 12.90 10.80
CA LEU A 117 -1.26 12.72 9.68
C LEU A 117 -0.46 12.56 8.38
N LEU A 118 -0.36 11.32 7.91
CA LEU A 118 0.40 10.95 6.72
C LEU A 118 -0.50 10.91 5.48
N LYS A 119 0.12 11.13 4.32
CA LYS A 119 -0.49 10.99 2.99
C LYS A 119 -0.22 9.62 2.38
N ARG A 120 0.91 9.02 2.75
CA ARG A 120 1.31 7.66 2.41
C ARG A 120 2.01 7.08 3.62
N PHE A 121 1.71 5.83 3.93
CA PHE A 121 2.41 5.08 4.97
C PHE A 121 3.36 4.10 4.31
N ILE A 122 4.63 4.16 4.68
CA ILE A 122 5.70 3.37 4.07
C ILE A 122 6.40 2.60 5.19
N ILE A 123 6.54 1.31 4.99
CA ILE A 123 7.29 0.43 5.88
C ILE A 123 8.49 -0.09 5.08
N GLU A 124 9.71 0.13 5.57
CA GLU A 124 10.92 -0.43 4.98
C GLU A 124 11.47 -1.57 5.85
N TYR A 125 11.92 -2.65 5.21
CA TYR A 125 12.34 -3.87 5.89
C TYR A 125 13.40 -4.63 5.11
N SER A 126 14.07 -5.56 5.79
CA SER A 126 15.12 -6.38 5.18
C SER A 126 14.62 -7.14 3.96
N ILE A 127 15.40 -7.18 2.87
CA ILE A 127 15.08 -8.01 1.70
C ILE A 127 15.04 -9.51 2.02
N ARG A 128 15.62 -9.92 3.16
CA ARG A 128 15.78 -11.31 3.61
C ARG A 128 14.52 -11.88 4.26
N VAL A 129 13.54 -11.05 4.59
CA VAL A 129 12.31 -11.46 5.27
C VAL A 129 11.09 -11.15 4.41
N SER A 130 9.97 -11.77 4.75
CA SER A 130 8.66 -11.45 4.17
C SER A 130 7.85 -10.67 5.20
N VAL A 131 7.23 -9.58 4.76
CA VAL A 131 6.35 -8.74 5.59
C VAL A 131 4.95 -8.75 5.00
N ALA A 132 3.95 -9.08 5.81
CA ALA A 132 2.55 -9.00 5.48
C ALA A 132 2.09 -7.54 5.48
N LEU A 133 1.27 -7.20 4.49
CA LEU A 133 0.43 -6.01 4.46
C LEU A 133 -0.85 -6.40 3.72
N ILE A 134 -1.95 -6.54 4.44
CA ILE A 134 -3.21 -7.06 3.92
C ILE A 134 -4.39 -6.23 4.41
N TYR A 135 -5.57 -6.48 3.89
CA TYR A 135 -6.82 -6.10 4.54
C TYR A 135 -7.46 -7.34 5.12
N ASP A 136 -7.71 -7.35 6.44
CA ASP A 136 -8.42 -8.41 7.14
C ASP A 136 -9.91 -8.04 7.28
N PRO A 137 -10.85 -8.77 6.63
CA PRO A 137 -12.27 -8.48 6.71
C PRO A 137 -12.91 -8.73 8.08
N LYS A 138 -12.35 -9.62 8.91
CA LYS A 138 -12.86 -9.89 10.27
C LYS A 138 -12.48 -8.76 11.21
N ALA A 139 -11.25 -8.26 11.10
CA ALA A 139 -10.77 -7.12 11.88
C ALA A 139 -11.35 -5.79 11.37
N ASP A 140 -11.78 -5.77 10.10
CA ASP A 140 -12.13 -4.58 9.33
C ASP A 140 -11.00 -3.54 9.38
N ALA A 141 -9.79 -4.02 9.07
CA ALA A 141 -8.56 -3.26 9.19
C ALA A 141 -7.56 -3.60 8.09
N ILE A 142 -6.76 -2.62 7.70
CA ILE A 142 -5.50 -2.87 7.00
C ILE A 142 -4.50 -3.32 8.07
N VAL A 143 -3.88 -4.47 7.90
CA VAL A 143 -3.04 -5.12 8.89
C VAL A 143 -1.65 -5.34 8.30
N TRP A 144 -0.60 -5.13 9.08
CA TRP A 144 0.77 -5.48 8.71
C TRP A 144 1.52 -6.11 9.89
N ASP A 145 2.60 -6.82 9.57
CA ASP A 145 3.53 -7.32 10.60
C ASP A 145 4.21 -6.14 11.30
N HIS A 146 4.19 -6.11 12.63
CA HIS A 146 5.02 -5.16 13.37
C HIS A 146 6.49 -5.50 13.13
N LEU A 147 7.32 -4.47 12.94
CA LEU A 147 8.73 -4.65 12.61
C LEU A 147 9.63 -4.24 13.77
N ALA A 148 10.51 -5.14 14.16
CA ALA A 148 11.55 -4.90 15.14
C ALA A 148 12.94 -5.18 14.54
N PRO A 149 13.99 -4.48 15.01
CA PRO A 149 15.36 -4.82 14.64
C PRO A 149 15.79 -6.13 15.31
N ASP A 150 16.70 -6.87 14.66
CA ASP A 150 17.30 -8.10 15.21
C ASP A 150 17.88 -7.94 16.63
N ASN A 151 18.33 -6.72 16.98
CA ASN A 151 18.68 -6.32 18.34
C ASN A 151 18.65 -4.80 18.51
N SER A 152 18.65 -4.33 19.75
CA SER A 152 18.54 -2.90 20.09
C SER A 152 19.66 -2.03 19.49
N ALA A 153 20.86 -2.57 19.27
CA ALA A 153 21.97 -1.84 18.67
C ALA A 153 21.79 -1.57 17.16
N LYS A 154 20.76 -2.17 16.52
CA LYS A 154 20.41 -1.97 15.11
C LYS A 154 19.16 -1.12 14.89
N THR A 155 18.65 -0.49 15.94
CA THR A 155 17.49 0.42 15.85
C THR A 155 17.76 1.54 14.84
N GLY A 156 16.82 1.75 13.92
CA GLY A 156 16.89 2.78 12.89
C GLY A 156 17.49 2.34 11.55
N ASP A 157 17.99 1.10 11.42
CA ASP A 157 18.53 0.56 10.17
C ASP A 157 17.59 -0.51 9.59
N PRO A 158 16.75 -0.18 8.57
CA PRO A 158 15.74 -1.08 8.02
C PRO A 158 16.28 -2.42 7.49
N TYR A 159 17.57 -2.50 7.18
CA TYR A 159 18.21 -3.75 6.74
C TYR A 159 18.14 -4.87 7.80
N TYR A 160 18.05 -4.51 9.08
CA TYR A 160 17.94 -5.44 10.20
C TYR A 160 16.51 -5.58 10.74
N TYR A 161 15.51 -4.98 10.07
CA TYR A 161 14.12 -5.01 10.52
C TYR A 161 13.37 -6.18 9.88
N GLY A 162 12.62 -6.90 10.70
CA GLY A 162 11.71 -7.95 10.27
C GLY A 162 10.54 -8.16 11.23
N PRO A 163 9.59 -9.03 10.87
CA PRO A 163 8.41 -9.32 11.70
C PRO A 163 8.78 -9.83 13.09
N ASP A 164 8.13 -9.33 14.13
CA ASP A 164 8.30 -9.80 15.52
C ASP A 164 7.17 -10.74 15.99
N ALA A 165 6.33 -11.19 15.04
CA ALA A 165 5.13 -12.01 15.26
C ALA A 165 3.95 -11.30 15.96
N SER A 166 4.02 -9.98 16.15
CA SER A 166 2.86 -9.14 16.44
C SER A 166 2.38 -8.41 15.18
N TYR A 167 1.18 -7.84 15.26
CA TYR A 167 0.54 -7.17 14.14
C TYR A 167 0.08 -5.78 14.56
N ASP A 168 0.20 -4.87 13.62
CA ASP A 168 -0.33 -3.52 13.71
C ASP A 168 -1.37 -3.30 12.62
N GLY A 169 -2.19 -2.26 12.77
CA GLY A 169 -3.22 -2.00 11.78
C GLY A 169 -3.69 -0.55 11.66
N PHE A 170 -4.41 -0.30 10.56
CA PHE A 170 -5.21 0.88 10.35
C PHE A 170 -6.69 0.50 10.27
N LYS A 171 -7.50 1.13 11.12
CA LYS A 171 -8.96 1.00 11.06
C LYS A 171 -9.62 2.28 10.58
N PHE A 172 -10.57 2.16 9.67
CA PHE A 172 -11.30 3.32 9.16
C PHE A 172 -12.38 3.76 10.14
N ASN A 173 -12.36 5.02 10.58
CA ASN A 173 -13.35 5.57 11.51
C ASN A 173 -14.45 6.43 10.83
N GLY A 174 -14.60 6.31 9.51
CA GLY A 174 -15.50 7.14 8.71
C GLY A 174 -14.85 8.39 8.12
N LYS A 175 -13.66 8.77 8.58
CA LYS A 175 -12.91 9.95 8.08
C LYS A 175 -11.43 9.66 7.82
N LYS A 176 -10.79 8.90 8.72
CA LYS A 176 -9.37 8.58 8.70
C LYS A 176 -9.16 7.10 8.93
N TRP A 177 -8.05 6.61 8.44
CA TRP A 177 -7.43 5.33 8.76
C TRP A 177 -6.56 5.56 9.99
N VAL A 178 -6.99 5.08 11.15
CA VAL A 178 -6.35 5.35 12.45
C VAL A 178 -5.53 4.14 12.87
N TYR A 179 -4.28 4.38 13.26
CA TYR A 179 -3.36 3.36 13.73
C TYR A 179 -3.89 2.70 15.01
N ILE A 180 -3.77 1.37 15.04
CA ILE A 180 -4.10 0.51 16.17
C ILE A 180 -2.91 -0.43 16.34
N PRO A 181 -2.15 -0.32 17.45
CA PRO A 181 -1.10 -1.28 17.76
C PRO A 181 -1.69 -2.61 18.23
N ASP A 182 -0.90 -3.67 18.15
CA ASP A 182 -1.20 -4.99 18.74
C ASP A 182 -2.58 -5.54 18.33
N ILE A 183 -2.92 -5.44 17.05
CA ILE A 183 -4.20 -5.95 16.54
C ILE A 183 -4.20 -7.49 16.56
N TYR A 184 -5.20 -8.07 17.21
CA TYR A 184 -5.36 -9.53 17.21
C TYR A 184 -5.94 -10.00 15.87
N VAL A 185 -5.16 -10.79 15.14
CA VAL A 185 -5.53 -11.30 13.82
C VAL A 185 -5.48 -12.82 13.85
N THR A 186 -6.61 -13.46 13.56
CA THR A 186 -6.63 -14.92 13.38
C THR A 186 -6.15 -15.23 11.98
N ASN A 187 -5.20 -16.15 11.83
CA ASN A 187 -4.74 -16.60 10.53
C ASN A 187 -5.96 -16.96 9.64
N PRO A 188 -6.14 -16.34 8.46
CA PRO A 188 -7.26 -16.68 7.61
C PRO A 188 -7.20 -18.17 7.28
N ASN A 189 -8.34 -18.85 7.33
CA ASN A 189 -8.39 -20.25 6.97
C ASN A 189 -7.79 -20.41 5.57
N PRO A 190 -6.88 -21.38 5.35
CA PRO A 190 -6.32 -21.61 4.04
C PRO A 190 -7.47 -21.79 3.03
N PRO A 191 -7.31 -21.28 1.79
CA PRO A 191 -8.31 -21.48 0.76
C PRO A 191 -8.64 -22.97 0.69
N LYS A 192 -9.94 -23.27 0.76
CA LYS A 192 -10.45 -24.64 0.70
C LYS A 192 -10.73 -24.99 -0.75
N ASN A 193 -10.37 -26.19 -1.17
CA ASN A 193 -10.80 -26.72 -2.46
C ASN A 193 -12.32 -26.99 -2.45
N LYS A 194 -12.89 -27.39 -3.60
CA LYS A 194 -14.33 -27.72 -3.72
C LYS A 194 -14.80 -28.83 -2.77
N ALA A 195 -13.87 -29.61 -2.20
CA ALA A 195 -14.13 -30.65 -1.21
C ALA A 195 -13.88 -30.20 0.25
N GLY A 196 -13.65 -28.90 0.49
CA GLY A 196 -13.47 -28.33 1.82
C GLY A 196 -12.09 -28.53 2.45
N LYS A 197 -11.11 -29.10 1.72
CA LYS A 197 -9.75 -29.33 2.24
C LYS A 197 -8.83 -28.13 1.99
N PRO A 198 -7.87 -27.84 2.89
CA PRO A 198 -6.83 -26.86 2.65
C PRO A 198 -6.08 -27.14 1.34
N VAL A 199 -5.87 -26.11 0.52
CA VAL A 199 -5.19 -26.24 -0.79
C VAL A 199 -3.69 -26.58 -0.66
N PHE A 200 -3.09 -26.45 0.54
CA PHE A 200 -1.65 -26.59 0.77
C PHE A 200 -1.23 -27.83 1.57
N GLU A 201 -2.13 -28.77 1.88
CA GLU A 201 -1.71 -30.07 2.40
C GLU A 201 -1.17 -30.93 1.24
N LYS A 202 0.11 -31.31 1.32
CA LYS A 202 0.70 -32.36 0.47
C LYS A 202 0.15 -33.72 0.83
#